data_AF-A0A2X2BLG5-F1
#
_entry.id   AF-A0A2X2BLG5-F1
#
_cell.length_a   1.000
_cell.length_b   1.000
_cell.length_c   1.000
_cell.angle_alpha   90.00
_cell.angle_beta   90.00
_cell.angle_gamma   90.00
#
_symmetry.space_group_name_H-M   'P 1'
#
loop_
_entity.id
_entity.type
_entity.pdbx_description
1 polymer ?
#
loop_
_entity_poly.entity_id
_entity_poly.type
_entity_poly.pdbx_seq_one_letter_code
_entity_poly.pdbx_strand_id
1 'polypeptide(L)'
;MCVFFLSGDDSQVIEGLIKRMEEASQALRFEEAARIRDQIHAVRQVTEKQFVANIGDDLDVISVAFNGAIACVYVLFFRQGKVLGSRSYFPKVPANTSLDEVVQTFIGQFYLQGSAIRTLPTEILLDFNLEDKTILAESISSIAGRKIHIQTKPRGDRARYLKLARTNAATALATKQVEQSTISQRYNSLMSLLEMKEIKRMECFDISHTMGEQTVASCVVFDMNGPLKSEYRRYNISGITPGDDYAAMNQVLTRRYGKSLEESKIPDIIFIDGGKGQLAQAIDVFQSLDVDWDKSHPKLIGVAKGSDRKAGLETLFFKPEGEGVALPSDSPALHLIQHIRDESHRHAITGHRQRRAKVKNTSSLESIEGVGPKRRQMLLKYMGGLQALRDASVEEIAESSHNFDRVSRKNF
;
A
#
# COMPACT_ATOMS: atom_id res chain seq x y z
N MET A 1 28.49 -15.42 -8.56
CA MET A 1 27.51 -14.71 -7.70
C MET A 1 26.76 -15.59 -6.70
N CYS A 2 26.60 -16.91 -6.89
CA CYS A 2 25.91 -17.78 -5.92
C CYS A 2 26.76 -18.28 -4.73
N VAL A 3 28.08 -18.07 -4.72
CA VAL A 3 28.97 -18.62 -3.67
C VAL A 3 29.16 -17.67 -2.46
N PHE A 4 28.73 -16.41 -2.57
CA PHE A 4 28.85 -15.43 -1.47
C PHE A 4 27.63 -15.38 -0.52
N PHE A 5 26.55 -16.09 -0.84
CA PHE A 5 25.26 -15.98 -0.13
C PHE A 5 25.17 -16.81 1.17
N LEU A 6 26.18 -17.64 1.47
CA LEU A 6 26.12 -18.61 2.58
C LEU A 6 27.15 -18.37 3.69
N SER A 7 27.91 -17.28 3.65
CA SER A 7 29.11 -17.10 4.50
C SER A 7 29.09 -15.89 5.43
N GLY A 8 27.98 -15.13 5.50
CA GLY A 8 27.89 -13.92 6.34
C GLY A 8 28.23 -12.59 5.63
N ASP A 9 28.26 -12.59 4.29
CA ASP A 9 28.50 -11.42 3.44
C ASP A 9 27.21 -10.70 2.98
N ASP A 10 26.05 -11.05 3.55
CA ASP A 10 24.74 -10.49 3.22
C ASP A 10 24.72 -8.96 3.28
N SER A 11 25.47 -8.37 4.21
CA SER A 11 25.58 -6.91 4.34
C SER A 11 26.30 -6.27 3.15
N GLN A 12 27.37 -6.90 2.63
CA GLN A 12 28.11 -6.40 1.46
C GLN A 12 27.28 -6.52 0.18
N VAL A 13 26.50 -7.60 0.05
CA VAL A 13 25.58 -7.78 -1.08
C VAL A 13 24.50 -6.71 -1.06
N ILE A 14 23.88 -6.45 0.08
CA ILE A 14 22.85 -5.41 0.23
C ILE A 14 23.45 -4.03 -0.05
N GLU A 15 24.63 -3.71 0.48
CA GLU A 15 25.31 -2.43 0.24
C GLU A 15 25.63 -2.23 -1.25
N GLY A 16 26.13 -3.27 -1.92
CA GLY A 16 26.35 -3.25 -3.36
C GLY A 16 25.06 -3.05 -4.18
N LEU A 17 23.95 -3.65 -3.74
CA LEU A 17 22.64 -3.44 -4.36
C LEU A 17 22.13 -2.01 -4.12
N ILE A 18 22.29 -1.44 -2.93
CA ILE A 18 21.93 -0.03 -2.66
C ILE A 18 22.72 0.89 -3.58
N LYS A 19 24.04 0.71 -3.68
CA LYS A 19 24.89 1.55 -4.53
C LYS A 19 24.45 1.49 -6.00
N ARG A 20 24.18 0.28 -6.52
CA ARG A 20 23.67 0.11 -7.89
C ARG A 20 22.29 0.73 -8.09
N MET A 21 21.43 0.67 -7.07
CA MET A 21 20.12 1.31 -7.09
C MET A 21 20.26 2.85 -7.12
N GLU A 22 21.18 3.41 -6.34
CA GLU A 22 21.50 4.84 -6.34
C GLU A 22 22.07 5.29 -7.68
N GLU A 23 23.03 4.55 -8.24
CA GLU A 23 23.59 4.81 -9.57
C GLU A 23 22.51 4.75 -10.67
N ALA A 24 21.62 3.77 -10.61
CA ALA A 24 20.49 3.67 -11.53
C ALA A 24 19.52 4.86 -11.36
N SER A 25 19.23 5.27 -10.13
CA SER A 25 18.40 6.44 -9.83
C SER A 25 19.02 7.74 -10.34
N GLN A 26 20.33 7.94 -10.14
CA GLN A 26 21.08 9.11 -10.62
C GLN A 26 21.12 9.16 -12.15
N ALA A 27 21.27 8.00 -12.79
CA ALA A 27 21.22 7.86 -14.24
C ALA A 27 19.79 7.87 -14.82
N LEU A 28 18.77 8.21 -14.02
CA LEU A 28 17.35 8.27 -14.42
C LEU A 28 16.77 6.93 -14.93
N ARG A 29 17.41 5.81 -14.59
CA ARG A 29 16.98 4.44 -14.91
C ARG A 29 16.07 3.90 -13.80
N PHE A 30 14.90 4.51 -13.63
CA PHE A 30 14.04 4.24 -12.48
C PHE A 30 13.44 2.83 -12.45
N GLU A 31 13.17 2.19 -13.59
CA GLU A 31 12.71 0.80 -13.63
C GLU A 31 13.79 -0.16 -13.11
N GLU A 32 15.04 0.09 -13.48
CA GLU A 32 16.19 -0.66 -12.98
C GLU A 32 16.36 -0.45 -11.48
N ALA A 33 16.26 0.80 -11.00
CA ALA A 33 16.29 1.11 -9.58
C ALA A 33 15.16 0.40 -8.81
N ALA A 34 13.94 0.38 -9.35
CA ALA A 34 12.80 -0.32 -8.74
C ALA A 34 13.02 -1.85 -8.68
N ARG A 35 13.57 -2.44 -9.74
CA ARG A 35 13.92 -3.86 -9.76
C ARG A 35 14.99 -4.20 -8.72
N ILE A 36 16.01 -3.36 -8.59
CA ILE A 36 17.07 -3.55 -7.58
C ILE A 36 16.50 -3.37 -6.16
N ARG A 37 15.61 -2.41 -5.94
CA ARG A 37 14.86 -2.26 -4.67
C ARG A 37 14.12 -3.54 -4.30
N ASP A 38 13.40 -4.14 -5.24
CA ASP A 38 12.65 -5.36 -5.00
C ASP A 38 13.59 -6.55 -4.70
N GLN A 39 14.78 -6.59 -5.32
CA GLN A 39 15.84 -7.55 -4.97
C GLN A 39 16.37 -7.32 -3.54
N ILE A 40 16.60 -6.08 -3.13
CA ILE A 40 16.99 -5.74 -1.75
C ILE A 40 15.94 -6.26 -0.76
N HIS A 41 14.65 -6.04 -1.05
CA HIS A 41 13.56 -6.56 -0.20
C HIS A 41 13.54 -8.09 -0.13
N ALA A 42 13.72 -8.76 -1.26
CA ALA A 42 13.75 -10.22 -1.32
C ALA A 42 14.93 -10.80 -0.52
N VAL A 43 16.12 -10.23 -0.67
CA VAL A 43 17.31 -10.66 0.08
C VAL A 43 17.08 -10.50 1.59
N ARG A 44 16.53 -9.36 2.04
CA ARG A 44 16.22 -9.16 3.47
C ARG A 44 15.27 -10.21 4.04
N GLN A 45 14.20 -10.54 3.32
CA GLN A 45 13.25 -11.56 3.79
C GLN A 45 13.90 -12.93 3.97
N VAL A 46 14.91 -13.27 3.14
CA VAL A 46 15.64 -14.53 3.27
C VAL A 46 16.59 -14.48 4.46
N THR A 47 17.38 -13.41 4.59
CA THR A 47 18.31 -13.22 5.72
C THR A 47 17.57 -13.20 7.06
N GLU A 48 16.42 -12.55 7.17
CA GLU A 48 15.60 -12.52 8.40
C GLU A 48 15.09 -13.91 8.83
N LYS A 49 14.75 -14.79 7.87
CA LYS A 49 14.27 -16.16 8.16
C LYS A 49 15.36 -17.10 8.68
N GLN A 50 16.64 -16.77 8.48
CA GLN A 50 17.76 -17.61 8.93
C GLN A 50 18.05 -17.47 10.44
N PHE A 51 17.48 -16.45 11.11
CA PHE A 51 17.63 -16.27 12.55
C PHE A 51 16.55 -17.05 13.30
N VAL A 52 16.92 -18.20 13.87
CA VAL A 52 16.09 -18.91 14.86
C VAL A 52 16.40 -18.33 16.24
N ALA A 53 15.39 -17.88 16.98
CA ALA A 53 15.55 -17.50 18.37
C ALA A 53 15.38 -18.70 19.29
N ASN A 54 15.91 -18.59 20.51
CA ASN A 54 15.76 -19.65 21.50
C ASN A 54 14.27 -19.89 21.80
N ILE A 55 13.92 -21.15 22.06
CA ILE A 55 12.56 -21.57 22.38
C ILE A 55 12.06 -20.77 23.59
N GLY A 56 10.98 -19.99 23.41
CA GLY A 56 10.31 -19.26 24.51
C GLY A 56 10.48 -17.74 24.51
N ASP A 57 11.29 -17.15 23.63
CA ASP A 57 11.46 -15.69 23.58
C ASP A 57 10.26 -15.00 22.87
N ASP A 58 9.49 -14.20 23.62
CA ASP A 58 8.57 -13.18 23.10
C ASP A 58 9.29 -11.83 23.14
N LEU A 59 9.89 -11.44 22.02
CA LEU A 59 10.83 -10.33 21.94
C LEU A 59 10.47 -9.39 20.79
N ASP A 60 10.51 -8.09 21.02
CA ASP A 60 10.51 -7.09 19.95
C ASP A 60 11.87 -6.41 19.90
N VAL A 61 12.48 -6.34 18.72
CA VAL A 61 13.75 -5.64 18.50
C VAL A 61 13.49 -4.40 17.67
N ILE A 62 13.79 -3.24 18.23
CA ILE A 62 13.53 -1.94 17.62
C ILE A 62 14.86 -1.25 17.35
N SER A 63 15.03 -0.77 16.13
CA SER A 63 16.14 0.11 15.77
C SER A 63 15.68 1.29 14.94
N VAL A 64 16.40 2.39 15.09
CA VAL A 64 16.03 3.66 14.45
C VAL A 64 17.18 4.18 13.62
N ALA A 65 16.88 4.58 12.39
CA ALA A 65 17.80 5.31 11.53
C ALA A 65 17.21 6.69 11.22
N PHE A 66 18.02 7.73 11.31
CA PHE A 66 17.61 9.11 11.08
C PHE A 66 18.72 9.88 10.36
N ASN A 67 18.35 10.70 9.38
CA ASN A 67 19.27 11.51 8.58
C ASN A 67 19.07 13.03 8.74
N GLY A 68 18.27 13.47 9.72
CA GLY A 68 17.89 14.87 9.91
C GLY A 68 16.54 15.25 9.31
N ALA A 69 16.05 14.55 8.28
CA ALA A 69 14.78 14.86 7.60
C ALA A 69 13.75 13.72 7.69
N ILE A 70 14.21 12.47 7.63
CA ILE A 70 13.39 11.27 7.61
C ILE A 70 13.87 10.35 8.72
N ALA A 71 12.93 9.85 9.53
CA ALA A 71 13.17 8.77 10.49
C ALA A 71 12.59 7.46 9.98
N CYS A 72 13.33 6.37 10.15
CA CYS A 72 12.85 5.01 9.96
C CYS A 72 12.94 4.27 11.29
N VAL A 73 11.80 3.87 11.84
CA VAL A 73 11.71 2.95 12.98
C VAL A 73 11.46 1.55 12.43
N TYR A 74 12.43 0.65 12.60
CA TYR A 74 12.32 -0.73 12.17
C TYR A 74 12.03 -1.62 13.38
N VAL A 75 11.00 -2.46 13.27
CA VAL A 75 10.59 -3.39 14.34
C VAL A 75 10.63 -4.81 13.82
N LEU A 76 11.37 -5.68 14.50
CA LEU A 76 11.46 -7.12 14.27
C LEU A 76 10.73 -7.85 15.39
N PHE A 77 9.77 -8.72 15.03
CA PHE A 77 8.90 -9.41 15.97
C PHE A 77 9.32 -10.87 16.13
N PHE A 78 9.61 -11.28 17.36
CA PHE A 78 9.82 -12.68 17.74
C PHE A 78 8.68 -13.14 18.66
N ARG A 79 8.04 -14.25 18.33
CA ARG A 79 7.04 -14.88 19.20
C ARG A 79 7.33 -16.36 19.33
N GLN A 80 7.31 -16.88 20.55
CA GLN A 80 7.65 -18.27 20.86
C GLN A 80 9.00 -18.71 20.26
N GLY A 81 9.99 -17.82 20.23
CA GLY A 81 11.31 -18.11 19.64
C GLY A 81 11.37 -18.12 18.10
N LYS A 82 10.30 -17.74 17.40
CA LYS A 82 10.27 -17.63 15.93
C LYS A 82 10.12 -16.19 15.48
N VAL A 83 10.80 -15.83 14.40
CA VAL A 83 10.58 -14.55 13.71
C VAL A 83 9.17 -14.57 13.11
N LEU A 84 8.29 -13.74 13.64
CA LEU A 84 6.93 -13.57 13.13
C LEU A 84 6.91 -12.62 11.92
N GLY A 85 7.89 -11.72 11.83
CA GLY A 85 8.11 -10.83 10.70
C GLY A 85 8.75 -9.53 11.14
N SER A 86 8.84 -8.59 10.20
CA SER A 86 9.41 -7.26 10.42
C SER A 86 8.57 -6.16 9.79
N ARG A 87 8.73 -4.93 10.27
CA ARG A 87 8.06 -3.77 9.68
C ARG A 87 8.88 -2.49 9.86
N SER A 88 9.01 -1.73 8.77
CA SER A 88 9.51 -0.35 8.77
C SER A 88 8.35 0.64 8.94
N TYR A 89 8.52 1.59 9.84
CA TYR A 89 7.63 2.72 10.06
C TYR A 89 8.38 4.02 9.78
N PHE A 90 7.71 4.95 9.11
CA PHE A 90 8.27 6.26 8.77
C PHE A 90 7.41 7.34 9.45
N PRO A 91 7.62 7.62 10.75
CA PRO A 91 6.86 8.65 11.45
C PRO A 91 7.12 10.04 10.82
N LYS A 92 6.10 10.90 10.84
CA LYS A 92 6.28 12.31 10.45
C LYS A 92 7.10 12.98 11.56
N VAL A 93 8.25 13.54 11.20
CA VAL A 93 9.13 14.26 12.12
C VAL A 93 8.93 15.75 11.89
N PRO A 94 8.38 16.50 12.86
CA PRO A 94 8.34 17.96 12.79
C PRO A 94 9.74 18.55 12.71
N ALA A 95 9.85 19.76 12.16
CA ALA A 95 11.12 20.49 12.17
C ALA A 95 11.57 20.73 13.62
N ASN A 96 12.87 20.56 13.88
CA ASN A 96 13.52 20.69 15.20
C ASN A 96 13.14 19.64 16.26
N THR A 97 12.51 18.52 15.90
CA THR A 97 12.27 17.43 16.86
C THR A 97 13.55 16.59 17.05
N SER A 98 13.92 16.31 18.30
CA SER A 98 15.04 15.44 18.61
C SER A 98 14.71 13.97 18.29
N LEU A 99 15.72 13.16 17.99
CA LEU A 99 15.52 11.73 17.73
C LEU A 99 14.83 11.03 18.91
N ASP A 100 15.22 11.38 20.13
CA ASP A 100 14.70 10.77 21.35
C ASP A 100 13.20 11.02 21.50
N GLU A 101 12.73 12.24 21.19
CA GLU A 101 11.31 12.60 21.25
C GLU A 101 10.48 11.85 20.20
N VAL A 102 10.99 11.73 18.95
CA VAL A 102 10.33 10.96 17.89
C VAL A 102 10.13 9.51 18.32
N VAL A 103 11.17 8.93 18.92
CA VAL A 103 11.19 7.52 19.26
C VAL A 103 10.36 7.23 20.51
N GLN A 104 10.43 8.08 21.53
CA GLN A 104 9.57 7.99 22.72
C GLN A 104 8.09 8.09 22.33
N THR A 105 7.75 9.06 21.47
CA THR A 105 6.38 9.22 20.94
C THR A 105 5.95 7.98 20.15
N PHE A 106 6.81 7.47 19.26
CA PHE A 106 6.52 6.29 18.47
C PHE A 106 6.27 5.07 19.35
N ILE A 107 7.16 4.76 20.31
CA ILE A 107 7.04 3.57 21.16
C ILE A 107 5.80 3.67 22.04
N GLY A 108 5.52 4.85 22.61
CA GLY A 108 4.31 5.11 23.38
C GLY A 108 3.05 4.85 22.55
N GLN A 109 2.92 5.44 21.36
CA GLN A 109 1.79 5.18 20.47
C GLN A 109 1.71 3.70 20.04
N PHE A 110 2.85 3.11 19.69
CA PHE A 110 2.95 1.76 19.17
C PHE A 110 2.45 0.70 20.14
N TYR A 111 2.84 0.80 21.41
CA TYR A 111 2.46 -0.18 22.45
C TYR A 111 1.21 0.21 23.23
N LEU A 112 0.96 1.50 23.51
CA LEU A 112 -0.15 1.91 24.36
C LEU A 112 -1.48 2.04 23.58
N GLN A 113 -1.45 2.54 22.34
CA GLN A 113 -2.68 2.72 21.52
C GLN A 113 -3.02 1.48 20.67
N GLY A 114 -2.03 0.63 20.35
CA GLY A 114 -2.21 -0.57 19.52
C GLY A 114 -2.57 -1.86 20.28
N SER A 115 -2.80 -1.77 21.59
CA SER A 115 -2.80 -2.88 22.55
C SER A 115 -4.05 -3.78 22.54
N ALA A 116 -5.17 -3.34 21.97
CA ALA A 116 -6.42 -4.13 22.02
C ALA A 116 -6.38 -5.43 21.20
N ILE A 117 -5.44 -5.60 20.25
CA ILE A 117 -5.38 -6.74 19.32
C ILE A 117 -3.99 -7.40 19.25
N ARG A 118 -2.95 -6.82 19.86
CA ARG A 118 -1.56 -7.31 19.73
C ARG A 118 -1.07 -8.04 20.97
N THR A 119 -0.45 -9.20 20.76
CA THR A 119 0.37 -9.88 21.78
C THR A 119 1.62 -9.04 22.06
N LEU A 120 1.63 -8.33 23.19
CA LEU A 120 2.78 -7.56 23.68
C LEU A 120 3.94 -8.51 24.00
N PRO A 121 5.22 -8.15 23.77
CA PRO A 121 6.36 -9.01 24.07
C PRO A 121 6.61 -9.08 25.59
N THR A 122 7.49 -9.99 26.03
CA THR A 122 8.05 -9.99 27.40
C THR A 122 9.29 -9.11 27.51
N GLU A 123 9.97 -8.88 26.40
CA GLU A 123 11.22 -8.13 26.33
C GLU A 123 11.25 -7.24 25.07
N ILE A 124 11.79 -6.03 25.20
CA ILE A 124 11.99 -5.08 24.11
C ILE A 124 13.47 -4.71 24.07
N LEU A 125 14.13 -4.96 22.94
CA LEU A 125 15.51 -4.54 22.70
C LEU A 125 15.54 -3.24 21.90
N LEU A 126 16.30 -2.27 22.39
CA LEU A 126 16.49 -0.98 21.74
C LEU A 126 17.98 -0.75 21.48
N ASP A 127 18.31 -0.04 20.40
CA ASP A 127 19.70 0.28 20.06
C ASP A 127 20.10 1.73 20.40
N PHE A 128 19.22 2.43 21.10
CA PHE A 128 19.34 3.78 21.64
C PHE A 128 18.92 3.78 23.11
N ASN A 129 19.29 4.85 23.84
CA ASN A 129 18.85 5.04 25.22
C ASN A 129 17.59 5.90 25.25
N LEU A 130 16.61 5.52 26.05
CA LEU A 130 15.45 6.35 26.36
C LEU A 130 15.60 6.88 27.78
N GLU A 131 15.41 8.18 27.97
CA GLU A 131 15.45 8.82 29.30
C GLU A 131 14.37 8.21 30.22
N ASP A 132 13.14 8.12 29.72
CA ASP A 132 11.98 7.59 30.48
C ASP A 132 11.75 6.09 30.29
N LYS A 133 12.80 5.30 30.03
CA LYS A 133 12.65 3.85 29.77
C LYS A 133 11.91 3.10 30.89
N THR A 134 12.10 3.51 32.14
CA THR A 134 11.51 2.86 33.31
C THR A 134 10.01 3.10 33.36
N ILE A 135 9.58 4.35 33.18
CA ILE A 135 8.18 4.76 33.16
C ILE A 135 7.44 4.07 32.00
N LEU A 136 8.09 4.00 30.83
CA LEU A 136 7.55 3.32 29.67
C LEU A 136 7.41 1.81 29.91
N ALA A 137 8.42 1.16 30.47
CA ALA A 137 8.36 -0.26 30.81
C ALA A 137 7.23 -0.56 31.81
N GLU A 138 7.06 0.27 32.83
CA GLU A 138 5.97 0.16 33.82
C GLU A 138 4.59 0.35 33.18
N SER A 139 4.44 1.35 32.32
CA SER A 139 3.19 1.64 31.61
C SER A 139 2.77 0.49 30.71
N ILE A 140 3.70 -0.04 29.91
CA ILE A 140 3.41 -1.18 29.02
C ILE A 140 3.16 -2.44 29.87
N SER A 141 3.89 -2.64 30.98
CA SER A 141 3.67 -3.77 31.89
C SER A 141 2.27 -3.76 32.52
N SER A 142 1.79 -2.59 32.92
CA SER A 142 0.45 -2.41 33.49
C SER A 142 -0.65 -2.79 32.49
N ILE A 143 -0.47 -2.46 31.21
CA ILE A 143 -1.42 -2.82 30.15
C ILE A 143 -1.31 -4.32 29.81
N ALA A 144 -0.09 -4.86 29.80
CA ALA A 144 0.14 -6.26 29.47
C ALA A 144 -0.29 -7.24 30.57
N GLY A 145 -0.48 -6.77 31.81
CA GLY A 145 -0.72 -7.62 32.98
C GLY A 145 0.49 -8.49 33.36
N ARG A 146 1.67 -8.19 32.82
CA ARG A 146 2.94 -8.91 33.07
C ARG A 146 4.12 -7.96 32.99
N LYS A 147 5.22 -8.32 33.66
CA LYS A 147 6.44 -7.52 33.65
C LYS A 147 7.12 -7.54 32.29
N ILE A 148 7.32 -6.35 31.71
CA ILE A 148 8.03 -6.13 30.44
C ILE A 148 9.39 -5.52 30.74
N HIS A 149 10.43 -6.07 30.12
CA HIS A 149 11.81 -5.60 30.28
C HIS A 149 12.23 -4.84 29.02
N ILE A 150 12.78 -3.63 29.20
CA ILE A 150 13.40 -2.86 28.11
C ILE A 150 14.92 -2.90 28.30
N GLN A 151 15.64 -3.45 27.32
CA GLN A 151 17.10 -3.61 27.38
C GLN A 151 17.78 -2.90 26.20
N THR A 152 18.80 -2.08 26.52
CA THR A 152 19.53 -1.26 25.53
C THR A 152 20.95 -1.77 25.22
N LYS A 153 21.45 -2.71 26.02
CA LYS A 153 22.80 -3.30 25.88
C LYS A 153 22.73 -4.83 25.97
N PRO A 154 22.16 -5.51 24.97
CA PRO A 154 22.10 -6.97 24.94
C PRO A 154 23.48 -7.60 24.68
N ARG A 155 23.62 -8.89 25.02
CA ARG A 155 24.78 -9.74 24.72
C ARG A 155 24.35 -11.00 23.96
N GLY A 156 25.29 -11.66 23.28
CA GLY A 156 25.03 -12.91 22.57
C GLY A 156 24.07 -12.73 21.38
N ASP A 157 23.11 -13.64 21.23
CA ASP A 157 22.15 -13.64 20.11
C ASP A 157 21.27 -12.38 20.08
N ARG A 158 20.90 -11.87 21.26
CA ARG A 158 20.15 -10.59 21.39
C ARG A 158 20.92 -9.42 20.75
N ALA A 159 22.24 -9.39 20.86
CA ALA A 159 23.07 -8.37 20.21
C ALA A 159 23.12 -8.54 18.67
N ARG A 160 23.04 -9.78 18.18
CA ARG A 160 22.96 -10.06 16.74
C ARG A 160 21.64 -9.57 16.14
N TYR A 161 20.52 -9.80 16.83
CA TYR A 161 19.21 -9.30 16.38
C TYR A 161 19.19 -7.77 16.32
N LEU A 162 19.78 -7.12 17.32
CA LEU A 162 19.87 -5.66 17.36
C LEU A 162 20.73 -5.11 16.20
N LYS A 163 21.86 -5.77 15.90
CA LYS A 163 22.70 -5.42 14.75
C LYS A 163 21.92 -5.57 13.44
N LEU A 164 21.16 -6.65 13.27
CA LEU A 164 20.33 -6.87 12.09
C LEU A 164 19.26 -5.78 11.93
N ALA A 165 18.54 -5.47 13.02
CA ALA A 165 17.51 -4.44 13.03
C ALA A 165 18.10 -3.06 12.67
N ARG A 166 19.28 -2.72 13.18
CA ARG A 166 20.00 -1.49 12.84
C ARG A 166 20.36 -1.41 11.36
N THR A 167 20.96 -2.48 10.80
CA THR A 167 21.27 -2.53 9.36
C THR A 167 20.00 -2.35 8.53
N ASN A 168 18.93 -3.07 8.86
CA ASN A 168 17.66 -2.98 8.13
C ASN A 168 17.00 -1.60 8.24
N ALA A 169 17.11 -0.92 9.39
CA ALA A 169 16.65 0.45 9.57
C ALA A 169 17.42 1.41 8.66
N ALA A 170 18.75 1.33 8.64
CA ALA A 170 19.60 2.17 7.78
C ALA A 170 19.33 1.94 6.29
N THR A 171 19.25 0.68 5.86
CA THR A 171 18.94 0.34 4.47
C THR A 171 17.51 0.77 4.08
N ALA A 172 16.53 0.66 4.99
CA ALA A 172 15.16 1.13 4.74
C ALA A 172 15.10 2.66 4.61
N LEU A 173 15.85 3.39 5.43
CA LEU A 173 16.00 4.84 5.33
C LEU A 173 16.60 5.26 3.98
N ALA A 174 17.73 4.65 3.58
CA ALA A 174 18.37 4.94 2.30
C ALA A 174 17.42 4.68 1.11
N THR A 175 16.71 3.55 1.14
CA THR A 175 15.69 3.23 0.12
C THR A 175 14.59 4.29 0.06
N LYS A 176 14.12 4.77 1.23
CA LYS A 176 13.08 5.79 1.31
C LYS A 176 13.55 7.15 0.81
N GLN A 177 14.81 7.52 1.08
CA GLN A 177 15.41 8.75 0.56
C GLN A 177 15.47 8.74 -0.97
N VAL A 178 15.92 7.64 -1.57
CA VAL A 178 15.98 7.48 -3.03
C VAL A 178 14.57 7.56 -3.65
N GLU A 179 13.58 6.95 -3.00
CA GLU A 179 12.18 7.03 -3.44
C GLU A 179 11.66 8.49 -3.40
N GLN A 180 11.91 9.23 -2.31
CA GLN A 180 11.50 10.63 -2.20
C GLN A 180 12.22 11.55 -3.18
N SER A 181 13.54 11.40 -3.37
CA SER A 181 14.27 12.23 -4.33
C SER A 181 13.79 12.00 -5.76
N THR A 182 13.53 10.75 -6.12
CA THR A 182 12.94 10.37 -7.41
C THR A 182 11.57 11.01 -7.61
N ILE A 183 10.69 10.94 -6.61
CA ILE A 183 9.36 11.56 -6.68
C ILE A 183 9.48 13.07 -6.85
N SER A 184 10.28 13.74 -6.02
CA SER A 184 10.50 15.19 -6.09
C SER A 184 11.01 15.64 -7.46
N GLN A 185 11.96 14.91 -8.05
CA GLN A 185 12.48 15.23 -9.39
C GLN A 185 11.38 15.12 -10.46
N ARG A 186 10.54 14.08 -10.37
CA ARG A 186 9.43 13.90 -11.32
C ARG A 186 8.37 15.00 -11.18
N TYR A 187 8.05 15.42 -9.94
CA TYR A 187 7.14 16.53 -9.67
C TYR A 187 7.69 17.84 -10.23
N ASN A 188 8.97 18.13 -10.01
CA ASN A 188 9.62 19.32 -10.57
C ASN A 188 9.58 19.31 -12.10
N SER A 189 9.87 18.17 -12.73
CA SER A 189 9.76 18.03 -14.18
C SER A 189 8.33 18.26 -14.69
N LEU A 190 7.32 17.79 -13.95
CA LEU A 190 5.91 17.97 -14.31
C LEU A 190 5.46 19.43 -14.11
N MET A 191 5.87 20.08 -13.02
CA MET A 191 5.61 21.50 -12.76
C MET A 191 6.18 22.38 -13.86
N SER A 192 7.42 22.12 -14.29
CA SER A 192 8.05 22.82 -15.41
C SER A 192 7.32 22.59 -16.73
N LEU A 193 6.88 21.35 -17.00
CA LEU A 193 6.13 21.01 -18.22
C LEU A 193 4.77 21.72 -18.28
N LEU A 194 4.08 21.83 -17.14
CA LEU A 194 2.74 22.40 -17.06
C LEU A 194 2.72 23.89 -16.71
N GLU A 195 3.90 24.50 -16.57
CA GLU A 195 4.09 25.89 -16.13
C GLU A 195 3.34 26.19 -14.82
N MET A 196 3.39 25.25 -13.87
CA MET A 196 2.73 25.36 -12.58
C MET A 196 3.74 25.67 -11.49
N LYS A 197 3.39 26.58 -10.56
CA LYS A 197 4.24 26.92 -9.42
C LYS A 197 4.28 25.82 -8.37
N GLU A 198 3.17 25.12 -8.20
CA GLU A 198 3.00 24.10 -7.16
C GLU A 198 1.99 23.04 -7.62
N ILE A 199 2.24 21.78 -7.25
CA ILE A 199 1.30 20.65 -7.41
C ILE A 199 1.23 19.94 -6.06
N LYS A 200 0.12 20.12 -5.34
CA LYS A 200 -0.15 19.48 -4.05
C LYS A 200 -0.91 18.18 -4.22
N ARG A 201 -1.85 18.14 -5.15
CA ARG A 201 -2.79 17.03 -5.31
C ARG A 201 -3.08 16.74 -6.77
N MET A 202 -2.97 15.47 -7.14
CA MET A 202 -3.35 14.97 -8.46
C MET A 202 -4.34 13.82 -8.33
N GLU A 203 -5.33 13.79 -9.21
CA GLU A 203 -6.28 12.66 -9.31
C GLU A 203 -6.19 12.05 -10.70
N CYS A 204 -6.39 10.73 -10.80
CA CYS A 204 -6.46 10.05 -12.09
C CYS A 204 -7.66 9.12 -12.16
N PHE A 205 -8.39 9.20 -13.28
CA PHE A 205 -9.57 8.39 -13.58
C PHE A 205 -9.27 7.40 -14.70
N ASP A 206 -9.55 6.13 -14.46
CA ASP A 206 -9.55 5.05 -15.46
C ASP A 206 -10.94 4.40 -15.50
N ILE A 207 -11.42 4.06 -16.69
CA ILE A 207 -12.69 3.36 -16.90
C ILE A 207 -12.37 1.93 -17.32
N SER A 208 -12.76 0.98 -16.48
CA SER A 208 -12.55 -0.44 -16.74
C SER A 208 -13.84 -1.12 -17.16
N HIS A 209 -13.79 -1.74 -18.34
CA HIS A 209 -14.82 -2.63 -18.84
C HIS A 209 -14.32 -4.07 -18.76
N THR A 210 -15.05 -4.92 -18.05
CA THR A 210 -14.87 -6.37 -18.13
C THR A 210 -16.08 -6.94 -18.85
N MET A 211 -15.88 -7.64 -19.97
CA MET A 211 -16.99 -8.21 -20.75
C MET A 211 -17.88 -9.10 -19.85
N GLY A 212 -19.16 -8.72 -19.71
CA GLY A 212 -20.15 -9.41 -18.87
C GLY A 212 -20.26 -8.94 -17.42
N GLU A 213 -19.44 -7.99 -16.96
CA GLU A 213 -19.54 -7.37 -15.62
C GLU A 213 -19.95 -5.88 -15.71
N GLN A 214 -20.36 -5.30 -14.58
CA GLN A 214 -20.68 -3.88 -14.47
C GLN A 214 -19.42 -3.02 -14.71
N THR A 215 -19.56 -1.94 -15.48
CA THR A 215 -18.50 -0.93 -15.68
C THR A 215 -18.07 -0.33 -14.34
N VAL A 216 -16.76 -0.22 -14.11
CA VAL A 216 -16.19 0.37 -12.90
C VAL A 216 -15.21 1.47 -13.28
N ALA A 217 -15.36 2.63 -12.66
CA ALA A 217 -14.36 3.69 -12.73
C ALA A 217 -13.47 3.67 -11.48
N SER A 218 -12.16 3.76 -11.65
CA SER A 218 -11.21 3.94 -10.54
C SER A 218 -10.74 5.37 -10.47
N CYS A 219 -10.61 5.87 -9.24
CA CYS A 219 -9.97 7.14 -8.93
C CYS A 219 -8.83 6.88 -7.95
N VAL A 220 -7.62 7.26 -8.37
CA VAL A 220 -6.42 7.26 -7.52
C VAL A 220 -5.97 8.68 -7.25
N VAL A 221 -5.34 8.88 -6.10
CA VAL A 221 -4.93 10.18 -5.57
C VAL A 221 -3.44 10.17 -5.30
N PHE A 222 -2.74 11.22 -5.71
CA PHE A 222 -1.32 11.42 -5.47
C PHE A 222 -1.08 12.79 -4.81
N ASP A 223 -0.18 12.82 -3.83
CA ASP A 223 0.35 14.03 -3.20
C ASP A 223 1.87 14.10 -3.39
N MET A 224 2.55 15.12 -2.87
CA MET A 224 4.02 15.24 -2.99
C MET A 224 4.80 14.06 -2.36
N ASN A 225 4.16 13.23 -1.53
CA ASN A 225 4.75 12.03 -0.95
C ASN A 225 4.46 10.76 -1.78
N GLY A 226 3.69 10.89 -2.87
CA GLY A 226 3.34 9.83 -3.79
C GLY A 226 1.88 9.33 -3.63
N PRO A 227 1.64 8.01 -3.81
CA PRO A 227 0.28 7.44 -3.83
C PRO A 227 -0.45 7.52 -2.47
N LEU A 228 -1.58 8.25 -2.41
CA LEU A 228 -2.41 8.39 -1.20
C LEU A 228 -3.53 7.33 -1.15
N LYS A 229 -3.16 6.09 -0.83
CA LYS A 229 -4.04 4.91 -0.93
C LYS A 229 -5.34 4.98 -0.10
N SER A 230 -5.33 5.68 1.03
CA SER A 230 -6.53 5.88 1.88
C SER A 230 -7.65 6.65 1.16
N GLU A 231 -7.29 7.44 0.16
CA GLU A 231 -8.22 8.27 -0.59
C GLU A 231 -8.65 7.66 -1.93
N TYR A 232 -8.19 6.45 -2.25
CA TYR A 232 -8.58 5.77 -3.48
C TYR A 232 -10.06 5.44 -3.45
N ARG A 233 -10.73 5.59 -4.59
CA ARG A 233 -12.15 5.32 -4.72
C ARG A 233 -12.42 4.49 -5.97
N ARG A 234 -13.44 3.63 -5.87
CA ARG A 234 -14.03 2.92 -7.01
C ARG A 234 -15.49 3.32 -7.11
N TYR A 235 -15.93 3.60 -8.32
CA TYR A 235 -17.30 3.98 -8.61
C TYR A 235 -17.91 2.89 -9.48
N ASN A 236 -18.99 2.27 -8.99
CA ASN A 236 -19.81 1.40 -9.81
C ASN A 236 -20.63 2.30 -10.74
N ILE A 237 -20.48 2.08 -12.05
CA ILE A 237 -21.19 2.79 -13.10
C ILE A 237 -22.42 1.96 -13.47
N SER A 238 -23.56 2.62 -13.57
CA SER A 238 -24.86 1.96 -13.78
C SER A 238 -25.78 2.85 -14.62
N GLY A 239 -26.64 2.23 -15.42
CA GLY A 239 -27.62 2.95 -16.24
C GLY A 239 -27.05 3.55 -17.52
N ILE A 240 -25.92 3.02 -18.01
CA ILE A 240 -25.30 3.42 -19.28
C ILE A 240 -25.34 2.25 -20.28
N THR A 241 -25.26 2.59 -21.57
CA THR A 241 -25.06 1.59 -22.63
C THR A 241 -23.73 0.85 -22.38
N PRO A 242 -23.71 -0.50 -22.42
CA PRO A 242 -22.46 -1.25 -22.25
C PRO A 242 -21.39 -0.80 -23.26
N GLY A 243 -20.21 -0.43 -22.76
CA GLY A 243 -19.10 0.07 -23.58
C GLY A 243 -19.15 1.57 -23.90
N ASP A 244 -20.05 2.33 -23.26
CA ASP A 244 -20.08 3.79 -23.36
C ASP A 244 -19.15 4.43 -22.30
N ASP A 245 -17.86 4.49 -22.62
CA ASP A 245 -16.82 5.07 -21.78
C ASP A 245 -17.06 6.56 -21.50
N TYR A 246 -17.70 7.28 -22.44
CA TYR A 246 -18.00 8.71 -22.28
C TYR A 246 -19.09 8.93 -21.22
N ALA A 247 -20.19 8.17 -21.29
CA ALA A 247 -21.22 8.23 -20.26
C ALA A 247 -20.70 7.78 -18.89
N ALA A 248 -19.82 6.77 -18.85
CA ALA A 248 -19.15 6.34 -17.62
C ALA A 248 -18.28 7.45 -17.02
N MET A 249 -17.50 8.14 -17.85
CA MET A 249 -16.66 9.27 -17.45
C MET A 249 -17.51 10.43 -16.90
N ASN A 250 -18.59 10.76 -17.59
CA ASN A 250 -19.53 11.80 -17.13
C ASN A 250 -20.09 11.46 -15.74
N GLN A 251 -20.55 10.23 -15.55
CA GLN A 251 -21.15 9.79 -14.30
C GLN A 251 -20.15 9.82 -13.13
N VAL A 252 -18.89 9.40 -13.33
CA VAL A 252 -17.89 9.39 -12.25
C VAL A 252 -17.46 10.80 -11.86
N LEU A 253 -17.19 11.66 -12.84
CA LEU A 253 -16.76 13.04 -12.58
C LEU A 253 -17.88 13.84 -11.91
N THR A 254 -19.12 13.72 -12.38
CA THR A 254 -20.29 14.37 -11.75
C THR A 254 -20.47 13.90 -10.31
N ARG A 255 -20.29 12.61 -10.02
CA ARG A 255 -20.42 12.07 -8.65
C ARG A 255 -19.32 12.52 -7.70
N ARG A 256 -18.09 12.68 -8.20
CA ARG A 256 -16.93 13.10 -7.41
C ARG A 256 -16.95 14.61 -7.16
N TYR A 257 -17.18 15.38 -8.20
CA TYR A 257 -17.01 16.83 -8.22
C TYR A 257 -18.31 17.61 -8.05
N GLY A 258 -19.48 17.00 -8.25
CA GLY A 258 -20.80 17.61 -7.99
C GLY A 258 -21.18 17.70 -6.51
N LYS A 259 -20.19 17.67 -5.62
CA LYS A 259 -20.35 17.86 -4.17
C LYS A 259 -19.44 18.99 -3.74
N SER A 260 -19.80 19.68 -2.66
CA SER A 260 -18.89 20.62 -2.01
C SER A 260 -17.61 19.89 -1.57
N LEU A 261 -16.46 20.50 -1.84
CA LEU A 261 -15.14 19.96 -1.54
C LEU A 261 -14.41 20.89 -0.58
N GLU A 262 -13.75 20.30 0.42
CA GLU A 262 -12.76 21.02 1.22
C GLU A 262 -11.62 21.50 0.31
N GLU A 263 -11.06 22.68 0.59
CA GLU A 263 -9.99 23.29 -0.20
C GLU A 263 -8.78 22.36 -0.37
N SER A 264 -8.43 21.58 0.66
CA SER A 264 -7.33 20.60 0.60
C SER A 264 -7.60 19.37 -0.29
N LYS A 265 -8.86 19.14 -0.67
CA LYS A 265 -9.29 18.01 -1.52
C LYS A 265 -9.50 18.42 -2.97
N ILE A 266 -9.44 19.71 -3.29
CA ILE A 266 -9.46 20.19 -4.67
C ILE A 266 -8.13 19.81 -5.32
N PRO A 267 -8.14 19.04 -6.43
CA PRO A 267 -6.91 18.68 -7.12
C PRO A 267 -6.37 19.82 -7.98
N ASP A 268 -5.06 19.91 -8.12
CA ASP A 268 -4.41 20.82 -9.05
C ASP A 268 -4.43 20.27 -10.49
N ILE A 269 -4.38 18.94 -10.62
CA ILE A 269 -4.38 18.24 -11.90
C ILE A 269 -5.30 17.02 -11.84
N ILE A 270 -6.09 16.84 -12.90
CA ILE A 270 -6.90 15.64 -13.09
C ILE A 270 -6.47 14.97 -14.41
N PHE A 271 -5.92 13.78 -14.29
CA PHE A 271 -5.58 12.92 -15.42
C PHE A 271 -6.76 12.03 -15.80
N ILE A 272 -7.10 12.03 -17.07
CA ILE A 272 -8.12 11.16 -17.66
C ILE A 272 -7.39 10.12 -18.52
N ASP A 273 -7.51 8.84 -18.19
CA ASP A 273 -6.91 7.75 -18.99
C ASP A 273 -7.69 7.50 -20.28
N GLY A 274 -7.55 8.45 -21.20
CA GLY A 274 -7.96 8.31 -22.59
C GLY A 274 -7.74 9.58 -23.39
N GLY A 275 -8.07 9.48 -24.68
CA GLY A 275 -7.77 10.52 -25.66
C GLY A 275 -8.71 11.72 -25.62
N LYS A 276 -8.64 12.52 -26.68
CA LYS A 276 -9.37 13.78 -26.87
C LYS A 276 -10.87 13.72 -26.53
N GLY A 277 -11.56 12.64 -26.91
CA GLY A 277 -13.00 12.50 -26.65
C GLY A 277 -13.34 12.40 -25.15
N GLN A 278 -12.54 11.67 -24.36
CA GLN A 278 -12.80 11.56 -22.93
C GLN A 278 -12.43 12.86 -22.20
N LEU A 279 -11.40 13.57 -22.68
CA LEU A 279 -11.07 14.90 -22.20
C LEU A 279 -12.19 15.91 -22.50
N ALA A 280 -12.77 15.89 -23.70
CA ALA A 280 -13.90 16.75 -24.05
C ALA A 280 -15.07 16.52 -23.10
N GLN A 281 -15.43 15.25 -22.88
CA GLN A 281 -16.49 14.89 -21.96
C GLN A 281 -16.23 15.36 -20.53
N ALA A 282 -14.97 15.31 -20.07
CA ALA A 282 -14.59 15.81 -18.75
C ALA A 282 -14.74 17.33 -18.64
N ILE A 283 -14.35 18.07 -19.68
CA ILE A 283 -14.52 19.53 -19.75
C ILE A 283 -16.00 19.90 -19.71
N ASP A 284 -16.85 19.21 -20.49
CA ASP A 284 -18.30 19.46 -20.51
C ASP A 284 -18.94 19.25 -19.13
N VAL A 285 -18.52 18.20 -18.41
CA VAL A 285 -18.97 17.96 -17.04
C VAL A 285 -18.60 19.14 -16.16
N PHE A 286 -17.34 19.55 -16.14
CA PHE A 286 -16.88 20.67 -15.30
C PHE A 286 -17.59 21.98 -15.62
N GLN A 287 -17.89 22.26 -16.89
CA GLN A 287 -18.69 23.42 -17.27
C GLN A 287 -20.10 23.35 -16.70
N SER A 288 -20.73 22.17 -16.73
CA SER A 288 -22.10 21.94 -16.22
C SER A 288 -22.23 21.89 -14.69
N LEU A 289 -21.13 21.72 -13.94
CA LEU A 289 -21.17 21.64 -12.47
C LEU A 289 -21.59 22.97 -11.86
N ASP A 290 -22.61 22.94 -11.00
CA ASP A 290 -23.02 24.06 -10.16
C ASP A 290 -22.54 23.81 -8.71
N VAL A 291 -21.38 24.36 -8.37
CA VAL A 291 -20.66 24.10 -7.11
C VAL A 291 -20.03 25.36 -6.54
N ASP A 292 -19.82 25.35 -5.23
CA ASP A 292 -19.31 26.44 -4.40
C ASP A 292 -17.77 26.58 -4.41
N TRP A 293 -17.06 25.54 -4.84
CA TRP A 293 -15.59 25.53 -4.94
C TRP A 293 -15.12 25.92 -6.35
N ASP A 294 -13.85 26.36 -6.46
CA ASP A 294 -13.28 26.81 -7.73
C ASP A 294 -13.05 25.64 -8.72
N LYS A 295 -14.07 25.37 -9.54
CA LYS A 295 -14.04 24.37 -10.60
C LYS A 295 -13.08 24.68 -11.74
N SER A 296 -12.52 25.90 -11.82
CA SER A 296 -11.54 26.29 -12.84
C SER A 296 -10.09 26.04 -12.41
N HIS A 297 -9.85 25.79 -11.12
CA HIS A 297 -8.52 25.49 -10.58
C HIS A 297 -7.87 24.22 -11.16
N PRO A 298 -8.57 23.07 -11.26
CA PRO A 298 -7.94 21.84 -11.72
C PRO A 298 -7.61 21.87 -13.22
N LYS A 299 -6.36 21.57 -13.60
CA LYS A 299 -5.99 21.32 -15.00
C LYS A 299 -6.42 19.92 -15.41
N LEU A 300 -7.32 19.82 -16.40
CA LEU A 300 -7.74 18.55 -17.00
C LEU A 300 -6.75 18.13 -18.10
N ILE A 301 -6.19 16.92 -17.98
CA ILE A 301 -5.21 16.38 -18.94
C ILE A 301 -5.65 14.99 -19.40
N GLY A 302 -5.88 14.83 -20.70
CA GLY A 302 -6.12 13.52 -21.32
C GLY A 302 -4.81 12.81 -21.61
N VAL A 303 -4.71 11.53 -21.26
CA VAL A 303 -3.52 10.71 -21.50
C VAL A 303 -3.89 9.54 -22.40
N ALA A 304 -3.44 9.56 -23.66
CA ALA A 304 -3.65 8.44 -24.58
C ALA A 304 -2.39 7.59 -24.72
N LYS A 305 -2.58 6.28 -24.92
CA LYS A 305 -1.53 5.40 -25.45
C LYS A 305 -1.26 5.81 -26.89
N GLY A 306 0.00 6.08 -27.24
CA GLY A 306 0.42 6.42 -28.60
C GLY A 306 -0.02 5.36 -29.61
N SER A 307 -0.08 5.77 -30.88
CA SER A 307 -0.62 5.02 -32.02
C SER A 307 -0.03 3.62 -32.22
N ASP A 308 1.14 3.32 -31.64
CA ASP A 308 1.64 1.98 -31.45
C ASP A 308 1.63 1.63 -29.97
N ARG A 309 1.01 0.51 -29.60
CA ARG A 309 0.87 -0.02 -28.22
C ARG A 309 2.21 -0.41 -27.56
N LYS A 310 3.26 0.38 -27.72
CA LYS A 310 4.53 0.32 -26.99
C LYS A 310 4.46 1.33 -25.84
N ALA A 311 4.70 0.85 -24.62
CA ALA A 311 4.88 1.73 -23.46
C ALA A 311 6.01 2.73 -23.75
N GLY A 312 5.82 4.01 -23.40
CA GLY A 312 6.81 5.07 -23.61
C GLY A 312 6.46 6.15 -24.66
N LEU A 313 5.32 6.03 -25.35
CA LEU A 313 4.80 7.04 -26.29
C LEU A 313 3.44 7.57 -25.84
N GLU A 314 3.31 8.02 -24.59
CA GLU A 314 2.04 8.63 -24.17
C GLU A 314 1.92 10.03 -24.76
N THR A 315 0.72 10.32 -25.26
CA THR A 315 0.40 11.63 -25.81
C THR A 315 -0.52 12.35 -24.82
N LEU A 316 -0.07 13.53 -24.38
CA LEU A 316 -0.83 14.38 -23.47
C LEU A 316 -1.72 15.33 -24.28
N PHE A 317 -2.98 15.39 -23.93
CA PHE A 317 -3.95 16.33 -24.49
C PHE A 317 -4.33 17.35 -23.43
N PHE A 318 -4.06 18.62 -23.72
CA PHE A 318 -4.44 19.75 -22.86
C PHE A 318 -5.77 20.38 -23.28
N LYS A 319 -6.16 20.17 -24.54
CA LYS A 319 -7.41 20.66 -25.12
C LYS A 319 -7.99 19.57 -26.01
N PRO A 320 -9.34 19.43 -26.11
CA PRO A 320 -9.99 18.47 -26.99
C PRO A 320 -9.56 18.62 -28.45
N GLU A 321 -9.45 19.86 -28.92
CA GLU A 321 -9.15 20.19 -30.32
C GLU A 321 -7.65 20.37 -30.59
N GLY A 322 -6.82 20.42 -29.54
CA GLY A 322 -5.39 20.71 -29.65
C GLY A 322 -4.57 19.54 -30.22
N GLU A 323 -3.37 19.87 -30.69
CA GLU A 323 -2.35 18.85 -30.95
C GLU A 323 -1.88 18.23 -29.64
N GLY A 324 -1.69 16.92 -29.65
CA GLY A 324 -1.20 16.20 -28.48
C GLY A 324 0.30 16.41 -28.32
N VAL A 325 0.76 16.58 -27.08
CA VAL A 325 2.18 16.71 -26.76
C VAL A 325 2.73 15.33 -26.43
N ALA A 326 3.63 14.83 -27.27
CA ALA A 326 4.40 13.63 -26.98
C ALA A 326 5.61 13.99 -26.12
N LEU A 327 5.79 13.29 -25.01
CA LEU A 327 6.97 13.45 -24.16
C LEU A 327 8.07 12.44 -24.57
N PRO A 328 9.35 12.82 -24.45
CA PRO A 328 10.45 11.87 -24.55
C PRO A 328 10.29 10.72 -23.55
N SER A 329 10.68 9.51 -23.96
CA SER A 329 10.52 8.28 -23.14
C SER A 329 11.36 8.28 -21.86
N ASP A 330 12.40 9.10 -21.80
CA ASP A 330 13.28 9.32 -20.64
C ASP A 330 12.82 10.49 -19.75
N SER A 331 11.72 11.16 -20.09
CA SER A 331 11.19 12.29 -19.32
C SER A 331 10.71 11.85 -17.92
N PRO A 332 11.23 12.44 -16.83
CA PRO A 332 10.74 12.16 -15.47
C PRO A 332 9.26 12.51 -15.29
N ALA A 333 8.76 13.55 -15.96
CA ALA A 333 7.34 13.91 -15.94
C ALA A 333 6.47 12.79 -16.54
N LEU A 334 6.90 12.21 -17.66
CA LEU A 334 6.21 11.08 -18.29
C LEU A 334 6.15 9.88 -17.35
N HIS A 335 7.25 9.53 -16.68
CA HIS A 335 7.27 8.40 -15.74
C HIS A 335 6.33 8.58 -14.55
N LEU A 336 6.09 9.82 -14.11
CA LEU A 336 5.09 10.10 -13.07
C LEU A 336 3.67 9.92 -13.57
N ILE A 337 3.36 10.41 -14.76
CA ILE A 337 2.04 10.24 -15.39
C ILE A 337 1.75 8.75 -15.60
N GLN A 338 2.72 8.00 -16.13
CA GLN A 338 2.64 6.54 -16.28
C GLN A 338 2.40 5.85 -14.93
N HIS A 339 3.15 6.23 -13.89
CA HIS A 339 2.99 5.64 -12.56
C HIS A 339 1.58 5.89 -11.99
N ILE A 340 1.06 7.10 -12.13
CA ILE A 340 -0.29 7.46 -11.68
C ILE A 340 -1.34 6.61 -12.42
N ARG A 341 -1.21 6.50 -13.74
CA ARG A 341 -2.12 5.71 -14.58
C ARG A 341 -2.05 4.21 -14.27
N ASP A 342 -0.86 3.65 -14.18
CA ASP A 342 -0.66 2.23 -13.85
C ASP A 342 -1.24 1.89 -12.48
N GLU A 343 -1.15 2.81 -11.52
CA GLU A 343 -1.79 2.66 -10.21
C GLU A 343 -3.33 2.72 -10.31
N SER A 344 -3.89 3.59 -11.16
CA SER A 344 -5.33 3.62 -11.45
C SER A 344 -5.81 2.31 -12.06
N HIS A 345 -5.13 1.85 -13.10
CA HIS A 345 -5.43 0.59 -13.78
C HIS A 345 -5.33 -0.61 -12.83
N ARG A 346 -4.27 -0.65 -12.01
CA ARG A 346 -4.10 -1.67 -10.97
C ARG A 346 -5.23 -1.60 -9.95
N HIS A 347 -5.63 -0.40 -9.53
CA HIS A 347 -6.72 -0.22 -8.59
C HIS A 347 -8.05 -0.74 -9.13
N ALA A 348 -8.36 -0.53 -10.41
CA ALA A 348 -9.51 -1.11 -11.08
C ALA A 348 -9.46 -2.65 -11.06
N ILE A 349 -8.38 -3.26 -11.57
CA ILE A 349 -8.22 -4.73 -11.68
C ILE A 349 -8.34 -5.43 -10.32
N THR A 350 -7.72 -4.88 -9.28
CA THR A 350 -7.70 -5.49 -7.96
C THR A 350 -9.11 -5.59 -7.36
N GLY A 351 -9.98 -4.62 -7.68
CA GLY A 351 -11.39 -4.63 -7.29
C GLY A 351 -12.16 -5.78 -7.94
N HIS A 352 -11.96 -6.00 -9.24
CA HIS A 352 -12.58 -7.12 -9.97
C HIS A 352 -12.16 -8.48 -9.40
N ARG A 353 -10.87 -8.67 -9.07
CA ARG A 353 -10.40 -9.92 -8.46
C ARG A 353 -11.08 -10.22 -7.12
N GLN A 354 -11.21 -9.22 -6.25
CA GLN A 354 -11.89 -9.37 -4.96
C GLN A 354 -13.39 -9.67 -5.13
N ARG A 355 -14.05 -9.00 -6.09
CA ARG A 355 -15.48 -9.21 -6.37
C ARG A 355 -15.74 -10.60 -6.97
N ARG A 356 -14.91 -11.05 -7.90
CA ARG A 356 -14.97 -12.41 -8.47
C ARG A 356 -14.78 -13.49 -7.41
N ALA A 357 -13.85 -13.31 -6.48
CA ALA A 357 -13.68 -14.24 -5.35
C ALA A 357 -14.94 -14.29 -4.46
N LYS A 358 -15.62 -13.15 -4.26
CA LYS A 358 -16.83 -13.06 -3.46
C LYS A 358 -18.06 -13.69 -4.16
N VAL A 359 -18.27 -13.41 -5.46
CA VAL A 359 -19.37 -13.96 -6.27
C VAL A 359 -19.22 -15.47 -6.46
N LYS A 360 -17.99 -15.96 -6.70
CA LYS A 360 -17.70 -17.39 -6.80
C LYS A 360 -17.98 -18.15 -5.49
N ASN A 361 -17.85 -17.48 -4.35
CA ASN A 361 -18.21 -18.05 -3.04
C ASN A 361 -19.72 -18.00 -2.73
N THR A 362 -20.49 -17.11 -3.35
CA THR A 362 -21.95 -16.98 -3.10
C THR A 362 -22.78 -17.89 -4.01
N SER A 363 -22.39 -18.05 -5.28
CA SER A 363 -23.21 -18.71 -6.31
C SER A 363 -23.50 -20.21 -6.10
N SER A 364 -22.62 -20.98 -5.47
CA SER A 364 -22.78 -22.45 -5.40
C SER A 364 -23.49 -22.97 -4.14
N LEU A 365 -23.67 -22.13 -3.12
CA LEU A 365 -24.30 -22.52 -1.85
C LEU A 365 -25.67 -21.86 -1.62
N GLU A 366 -25.97 -20.78 -2.33
CA GLU A 366 -27.26 -20.06 -2.23
C GLU A 366 -28.37 -20.66 -3.09
N SER A 367 -28.03 -21.51 -4.06
CA SER A 367 -29.00 -22.22 -4.89
C SER A 367 -29.67 -23.40 -4.18
N ILE A 368 -29.22 -23.79 -2.98
CA ILE A 368 -29.80 -24.89 -2.21
C ILE A 368 -30.95 -24.36 -1.35
N GLU A 369 -32.17 -24.60 -1.82
CA GLU A 369 -33.40 -24.23 -1.12
C GLU A 369 -33.46 -24.92 0.26
N GLY A 370 -33.69 -24.14 1.32
CA GLY A 370 -33.78 -24.66 2.70
C GLY A 370 -32.51 -24.56 3.58
N VAL A 371 -31.37 -24.09 3.06
CA VAL A 371 -30.13 -23.93 3.86
C VAL A 371 -29.85 -22.47 4.24
N GLY A 372 -30.19 -22.10 5.47
CA GLY A 372 -29.94 -20.76 6.01
C GLY A 372 -28.45 -20.39 6.15
N PRO A 373 -28.10 -19.09 6.21
CA PRO A 373 -26.71 -18.60 6.19
C PRO A 373 -25.83 -19.14 7.34
N LYS A 374 -26.39 -19.39 8.52
CA LYS A 374 -25.66 -19.99 9.67
C LYS A 374 -25.23 -21.44 9.39
N ARG A 375 -26.12 -22.25 8.80
CA ARG A 375 -25.85 -23.67 8.47
C ARG A 375 -24.77 -23.76 7.38
N ARG A 376 -24.81 -22.85 6.39
CA ARG A 376 -23.81 -22.74 5.30
C ARG A 376 -22.40 -22.44 5.80
N GLN A 377 -22.26 -21.44 6.67
CA GLN A 377 -20.96 -21.02 7.18
C GLN A 377 -20.30 -22.12 8.03
N MET A 378 -21.09 -22.91 8.76
CA MET A 378 -20.60 -24.03 9.55
C MET A 378 -20.22 -25.23 8.69
N LEU A 379 -21.01 -25.59 7.67
CA LEU A 379 -20.65 -26.65 6.71
C LEU A 379 -19.32 -26.36 6.02
N LEU A 380 -19.11 -25.12 5.57
CA LEU A 380 -17.84 -24.67 5.00
C LEU A 380 -16.68 -24.76 6.00
N LYS A 381 -16.92 -24.43 7.28
CA LYS A 381 -15.91 -24.46 8.33
C LYS A 381 -15.53 -25.90 8.72
N TYR A 382 -16.51 -26.80 8.77
CA TYR A 382 -16.31 -28.20 9.15
C TYR A 382 -15.67 -29.03 8.03
N MET A 383 -16.04 -28.75 6.78
CA MET A 383 -15.49 -29.43 5.60
C MET A 383 -14.17 -28.83 5.12
N GLY A 384 -13.75 -27.66 5.64
CA GLY A 384 -12.47 -27.04 5.27
C GLY A 384 -12.49 -26.29 3.93
N GLY A 385 -13.68 -25.96 3.41
CA GLY A 385 -13.85 -25.18 2.20
C GLY A 385 -14.88 -25.76 1.22
N LEU A 386 -15.10 -25.03 0.13
CA LEU A 386 -16.11 -25.36 -0.89
C LEU A 386 -15.74 -26.59 -1.73
N GLN A 387 -14.45 -26.87 -1.88
CA GLN A 387 -13.94 -28.01 -2.66
C GLN A 387 -14.23 -29.33 -1.94
N ALA A 388 -13.84 -29.42 -0.66
CA ALA A 388 -14.07 -30.59 0.17
C ALA A 388 -15.57 -30.88 0.40
N LEU A 389 -16.43 -29.86 0.44
CA LEU A 389 -17.88 -30.06 0.50
C LEU A 389 -18.44 -30.70 -0.79
N ARG A 390 -17.85 -30.42 -1.96
CA ARG A 390 -18.28 -31.04 -3.24
C ARG A 390 -17.86 -32.50 -3.35
N ASP A 391 -16.76 -32.86 -2.70
CA ASP A 391 -16.18 -34.20 -2.72
C ASP A 391 -16.70 -35.09 -1.56
N ALA A 392 -17.47 -34.52 -0.63
CA ALA A 392 -18.01 -35.21 0.54
C ALA A 392 -19.23 -36.08 0.18
N SER A 393 -19.31 -37.24 0.83
CA SER A 393 -20.44 -38.18 0.70
C SER A 393 -21.72 -37.66 1.36
N VAL A 394 -22.87 -38.19 0.95
CA VAL A 394 -24.18 -37.81 1.51
C VAL A 394 -24.23 -38.12 3.01
N GLU A 395 -23.60 -39.20 3.44
CA GLU A 395 -23.48 -39.58 4.85
C GLU A 395 -22.66 -38.56 5.67
N GLU A 396 -21.53 -38.06 5.13
CA GLU A 396 -20.70 -37.05 5.82
C GLU A 396 -21.40 -35.68 5.94
N ILE A 397 -22.19 -35.31 4.93
CA ILE A 397 -23.01 -34.10 4.95
C ILE A 397 -24.18 -34.26 5.94
N ALA A 398 -24.76 -35.45 6.04
CA ALA A 398 -25.83 -35.78 6.99
C ALA A 398 -25.33 -35.80 8.45
N GLU A 399 -24.13 -36.34 8.69
CA GLU A 399 -23.55 -36.42 10.04
C GLU A 399 -23.16 -35.04 10.58
N SER A 400 -22.58 -34.19 9.72
CA SER A 400 -22.27 -32.80 10.06
C SER A 400 -23.54 -31.95 10.31
N SER A 401 -24.66 -32.28 9.66
CA SER A 401 -25.95 -31.63 9.89
C SER A 401 -26.76 -32.20 11.07
N HIS A 402 -26.57 -33.46 11.46
CA HIS A 402 -27.20 -34.08 12.63
C HIS A 402 -26.55 -33.65 13.96
N ASN A 403 -25.23 -33.47 13.98
CA ASN A 403 -24.55 -32.92 15.17
C ASN A 403 -25.03 -31.51 15.54
N PHE A 404 -25.58 -30.77 14.57
CA PHE A 404 -26.13 -29.42 14.76
C PHE A 404 -27.43 -29.40 15.59
N ASP A 405 -28.35 -30.34 15.36
CA ASP A 405 -29.62 -30.39 16.10
C ASP A 405 -29.41 -30.81 17.56
N ARG A 406 -28.32 -31.56 17.84
CA ARG A 406 -27.89 -31.91 19.20
C ARG A 406 -27.21 -30.76 19.94
N VAL A 407 -26.34 -29.99 19.27
CA VAL A 407 -25.62 -28.87 19.91
C VAL A 407 -26.54 -27.67 20.14
N SER A 408 -27.50 -27.41 19.25
CA SER A 408 -28.47 -26.32 19.43
C SER A 408 -29.46 -26.55 20.57
N ARG A 409 -29.70 -27.81 20.97
CA ARG A 409 -30.53 -28.17 22.14
C ARG A 409 -29.80 -28.10 23.49
N LYS A 410 -28.46 -27.99 23.49
CA LYS A 410 -27.66 -27.91 24.73
C LYS A 410 -27.33 -26.48 25.16
N ASN A 411 -27.66 -25.48 24.34
CA ASN A 411 -27.33 -24.07 24.58
C ASN A 411 -28.57 -23.16 24.65
N PHE A 412 -29.73 -23.72 25.01
CA PHE A 412 -30.94 -22.96 25.37
C PHE A 412 -31.59 -23.55 26.62
#